data_AF-A0A7R6WL80-F1
#
_entry.id   AF-A0A7R6WL80-F1
#
_cell.length_a   1.000
_cell.length_b   1.000
_cell.length_c   1.000
_cell.angle_alpha   90.00
_cell.angle_beta   90.00
_cell.angle_gamma   90.00
#
_symmetry.space_group_name_H-M   'P 1'
#
loop_
_entity.id
_entity.type
_entity.pdbx_description
1 polymer ?
#
loop_
_entity_poly.entity_id
_entity_poly.type
_entity_poly.pdbx_seq_one_letter_code
_entity_poly.pdbx_strand_id
1 'polypeptide(L)'
;MAENAGPKDTGTFPNLNIPPQVANKQFTADESKAKLAELKAAKNGQGAKSAGGAAGNQAALTDLAKKHGPQTLEQIEGKCDPTLDPTCK
;
A
#
# COMPACT_ATOMS: atom_id res chain seq x y z
N MET A 1 -15.66 -31.34 13.54
CA MET A 1 -16.11 -31.13 12.15
C MET A 1 -16.66 -29.72 12.06
N ALA A 2 -16.26 -28.93 11.06
CA ALA A 2 -16.68 -27.53 10.92
C ALA A 2 -18.15 -27.43 10.53
N GLU A 3 -18.94 -26.73 11.35
CA GLU A 3 -20.35 -26.46 11.07
C GLU A 3 -20.46 -25.09 10.39
N ASN A 4 -20.87 -25.13 9.13
CA ASN A 4 -21.09 -23.99 8.25
C ASN A 4 -22.18 -23.07 8.85
N ALA A 5 -21.78 -21.96 9.47
CA ALA A 5 -22.73 -21.02 10.06
C ALA A 5 -23.48 -20.28 8.95
N GLY A 6 -24.74 -20.70 8.71
CA GLY A 6 -25.66 -20.03 7.78
C GLY A 6 -26.00 -18.59 8.19
N PRO A 7 -26.80 -17.87 7.38
CA PRO A 7 -27.18 -16.48 7.63
C PRO A 7 -27.77 -16.31 9.04
N LYS A 8 -27.13 -15.50 9.87
CA LYS A 8 -27.63 -15.13 11.20
C LYS A 8 -28.76 -14.12 11.02
N ASP A 9 -29.97 -14.48 11.41
CA ASP A 9 -31.03 -13.51 11.63
C ASP A 9 -30.59 -12.58 12.77
N THR A 10 -30.23 -11.34 12.42
CA THR A 10 -29.74 -10.35 13.38
C THR A 10 -30.87 -9.72 14.19
N GLY A 11 -32.12 -10.21 14.07
CA GLY A 11 -33.23 -9.92 14.98
C GLY A 11 -33.26 -8.47 15.45
N THR A 12 -33.95 -7.61 14.68
CA THR A 12 -34.13 -6.15 14.85
C THR A 12 -33.19 -5.33 13.97
N PHE A 13 -33.74 -4.69 12.94
CA PHE A 13 -33.06 -3.61 12.23
C PHE A 13 -32.51 -2.61 13.26
N PRO A 14 -31.26 -2.15 13.14
CA PRO A 14 -30.79 -1.10 14.04
C PRO A 14 -31.76 0.08 13.92
N ASN A 15 -32.29 0.54 15.05
CA ASN A 15 -33.17 1.69 15.07
C ASN A 15 -32.41 2.89 14.46
N LEU A 16 -32.77 3.26 13.23
CA LEU A 16 -32.11 4.33 12.47
C LEU A 16 -32.39 5.72 13.05
N ASN A 17 -33.31 5.86 14.01
CA ASN A 17 -33.58 7.10 14.75
C ASN A 17 -32.65 7.32 15.96
N ILE A 18 -31.64 6.47 16.17
CA ILE A 18 -30.64 6.73 17.21
C ILE A 18 -29.64 7.77 16.67
N PRO A 19 -29.46 8.92 17.32
CA PRO A 19 -28.47 9.90 16.88
C PRO A 19 -27.08 9.25 16.89
N PRO A 20 -26.25 9.49 15.86
CA PRO A 20 -24.90 8.94 15.80
C PRO A 20 -24.14 9.28 17.08
N GLN A 21 -23.64 8.26 17.77
CA GLN A 21 -22.77 8.49 18.91
C GLN A 21 -21.40 8.91 18.36
N VAL A 22 -20.90 10.05 18.83
CA VAL A 22 -19.54 10.50 18.51
C VAL A 22 -18.56 9.51 19.15
N ALA A 23 -17.89 8.71 18.32
CA ALA A 23 -16.96 7.68 18.81
C ALA A 23 -15.80 8.32 19.61
N ASN A 24 -15.38 9.52 19.22
CA ASN A 24 -14.28 10.26 19.82
C ASN A 24 -14.68 11.73 20.05
N LYS A 25 -14.03 12.39 21.03
CA LYS A 25 -14.14 13.85 21.19
C LYS A 25 -13.67 14.54 19.91
N GLN A 26 -14.51 15.41 19.36
CA GLN A 26 -14.15 16.26 18.23
C GLN A 26 -13.11 17.29 18.67
N PHE A 27 -12.16 17.62 17.78
CA PHE A 27 -11.23 18.70 18.04
C PHE A 27 -11.96 20.04 18.13
N THR A 28 -11.51 20.89 19.06
CA THR A 28 -11.85 22.31 19.05
C THR A 28 -11.28 22.97 17.79
N ALA A 29 -11.74 24.19 17.49
CA ALA A 29 -11.25 24.94 16.33
C ALA A 29 -9.74 25.20 16.41
N ASP A 30 -9.22 25.44 17.62
CA ASP A 30 -7.80 25.73 17.83
C ASP A 30 -6.94 24.48 17.75
N GLU A 31 -7.39 23.35 18.31
CA GLU A 31 -6.72 22.05 18.15
C GLU A 31 -6.66 21.62 16.68
N SER A 32 -7.75 21.84 15.94
CA SER A 32 -7.81 21.54 14.50
C SER A 32 -6.76 22.35 13.72
N LYS A 33 -6.64 23.65 14.00
CA LYS A 33 -5.64 24.51 13.38
C LYS A 33 -4.22 24.05 13.73
N ALA A 34 -3.96 23.73 14.99
CA ALA A 34 -2.66 23.23 15.43
C ALA A 34 -2.27 21.93 14.72
N LYS A 35 -3.18 20.97 14.63
CA LYS A 35 -2.95 19.69 13.93
C LYS A 35 -2.78 19.85 12.43
N LEU A 36 -3.52 20.75 11.80
CA LEU A 36 -3.32 21.07 10.39
C LEU A 36 -1.96 21.75 10.14
N ALA A 37 -1.51 22.62 11.04
CA ALA A 37 -0.19 23.24 10.94
C ALA A 37 0.93 22.19 11.07
N GLU A 38 0.81 21.26 12.01
CA GLU A 38 1.72 20.12 12.21
C GLU A 38 1.80 19.26 10.93
N LEU A 39 0.65 18.88 10.36
CA LEU A 39 0.59 18.12 9.11
C LEU A 39 1.22 18.86 7.92
N LYS A 40 0.99 20.18 7.82
CA LYS A 40 1.56 20.98 6.74
C LYS A 40 3.08 21.09 6.86
N ALA A 41 3.61 21.24 8.07
CA ALA A 41 5.05 21.23 8.32
C ALA A 41 5.66 19.86 7.95
N ALA A 42 5.02 18.76 8.35
CA ALA A 42 5.46 17.41 8.00
C ALA A 42 5.45 17.17 6.47
N LYS A 43 4.38 17.58 5.79
CA LYS A 43 4.28 17.50 4.32
C LYS A 43 5.41 18.27 3.63
N ASN A 44 5.70 19.49 4.08
CA ASN A 44 6.78 20.30 3.51
C ASN A 44 8.16 19.64 3.74
N GLY A 45 8.37 19.03 4.91
CA GLY A 45 9.60 18.29 5.21
C GLY A 45 9.79 17.00 4.38
N GLN A 46 8.69 16.41 3.88
CA GLN A 46 8.75 15.22 3.00
C GLN A 46 9.16 15.59 1.57
N GLY A 47 8.64 16.69 1.01
CA GLY A 47 9.00 17.13 -0.35
C GLY A 47 10.46 17.58 -0.47
N ALA A 48 11.04 18.13 0.59
CA ALA A 48 12.47 18.48 0.62
C ALA A 48 13.38 17.24 0.67
N LYS A 49 12.92 16.12 1.25
CA LYS A 49 13.66 14.85 1.27
C LYS A 49 13.55 14.07 -0.05
N SER A 50 12.50 14.27 -0.84
CA SER A 50 12.41 13.67 -2.19
C SER A 50 13.24 14.42 -3.24
N ALA A 51 13.71 15.64 -2.94
CA ALA A 51 14.69 16.34 -3.77
C ALA A 51 16.13 15.81 -3.58
N GLY A 52 16.33 14.84 -2.67
CA GLY A 52 17.60 14.14 -2.44
C GLY A 52 17.80 12.90 -3.31
N GLY A 53 16.83 12.56 -4.15
CA GLY A 53 17.06 11.73 -5.32
C GLY A 53 17.11 12.65 -6.53
N ALA A 54 18.24 13.33 -6.76
CA ALA A 54 18.57 13.68 -8.14
C ALA A 54 18.32 12.40 -8.96
N ALA A 55 17.63 12.50 -10.10
CA ALA A 55 17.45 11.37 -11.00
C ALA A 55 18.85 10.82 -11.31
N GLY A 56 19.30 9.85 -10.52
CA GLY A 56 20.67 9.42 -10.41
C GLY A 56 20.91 8.55 -11.61
N ASN A 57 21.22 9.21 -12.72
CA ASN A 57 21.36 8.66 -14.06
C ASN A 57 20.02 8.25 -14.69
N GLN A 58 19.35 9.22 -15.32
CA GLN A 58 18.29 8.97 -16.31
C GLN A 58 18.69 7.91 -17.36
N ALA A 59 19.98 7.88 -17.72
CA ALA A 59 20.56 6.84 -18.57
C ALA A 59 20.45 5.44 -17.92
N ALA A 60 20.82 5.30 -16.65
CA ALA A 60 20.69 4.03 -15.92
C ALA A 60 19.22 3.60 -15.78
N LEU A 61 18.30 4.53 -15.57
CA LEU A 61 16.86 4.24 -15.55
C LEU A 61 16.36 3.78 -16.93
N THR A 62 16.86 4.39 -18.01
CA THR A 62 16.53 4.01 -19.39
C THR A 62 17.10 2.63 -19.75
N ASP A 63 18.32 2.35 -19.33
CA ASP A 63 18.96 1.04 -19.48
C ASP A 63 18.19 -0.04 -18.70
N LEU A 64 17.82 0.24 -17.46
CA LEU A 64 17.03 -0.67 -16.63
C LEU A 64 15.67 -0.96 -17.29
N ALA A 65 14.95 0.06 -17.75
CA ALA A 65 13.67 -0.12 -18.43
C ALA A 65 13.79 -1.05 -19.64
N LYS A 66 14.86 -0.92 -20.43
CA LYS A 66 15.10 -1.75 -21.62
C LYS A 66 15.54 -3.18 -21.28
N LYS A 67 16.33 -3.36 -20.21
CA LYS A 67 17.03 -4.63 -19.93
C LYS A 67 16.36 -5.49 -18.87
N HIS A 68 15.49 -4.93 -18.00
CA HIS A 68 14.94 -5.68 -16.86
C HIS A 68 14.15 -6.93 -17.28
N GLY A 69 13.36 -6.86 -18.36
CA GLY A 69 12.57 -7.98 -18.88
C GLY A 69 13.45 -9.17 -19.29
N PRO A 70 14.32 -9.04 -20.30
CA PRO A 70 15.18 -10.14 -20.74
C PRO A 70 16.12 -10.64 -19.63
N GLN A 71 16.68 -9.76 -18.80
CA GLN A 71 17.53 -10.19 -17.67
C GLN A 71 16.76 -11.00 -16.62
N THR A 72 15.48 -10.69 -16.40
CA THR A 72 14.63 -11.46 -15.49
C THR A 72 14.30 -12.82 -16.09
N LEU A 73 14.01 -12.88 -17.39
CA LEU A 73 13.77 -14.13 -18.09
C LEU A 73 15.02 -15.01 -18.08
N GLU A 74 16.22 -14.48 -18.35
CA GLU A 74 17.49 -15.22 -18.25
C GLU A 74 17.74 -15.77 -16.83
N GLN A 75 17.35 -15.05 -15.78
CA GLN A 75 17.48 -15.52 -14.40
C GLN A 75 16.47 -16.62 -14.04
N ILE A 76 15.30 -16.62 -14.70
CA ILE A 76 14.27 -17.66 -14.55
C ILE A 76 14.69 -18.90 -15.35
N GLU A 77 15.13 -18.71 -16.60
CA GLU A 77 15.56 -19.77 -17.52
C GLU A 77 16.90 -20.42 -17.10
N GLY A 78 17.84 -19.64 -16.56
CA GLY A 78 19.12 -20.13 -16.06
C GLY A 78 19.01 -21.01 -14.80
N LYS A 79 17.84 -21.04 -14.16
CA LYS A 79 17.50 -21.98 -13.09
C LYS A 79 16.60 -23.07 -13.67
N CYS A 80 17.15 -23.88 -14.57
CA CYS A 80 16.52 -25.16 -14.85
C CYS A 80 16.46 -25.97 -13.57
N ASP A 81 15.26 -26.05 -12.99
CA ASP A 81 14.95 -26.98 -11.93
C ASP A 81 14.56 -28.31 -12.59
N PRO A 82 15.41 -29.36 -12.52
CA PRO A 82 15.12 -30.66 -13.14
C PRO A 82 13.91 -31.37 -12.51
N THR A 83 13.38 -30.85 -11.39
CA THR A 83 12.10 -31.32 -10.82
C THR A 83 10.88 -30.66 -11.44
N LEU A 84 11.03 -29.50 -12.08
CA LEU A 84 9.96 -28.73 -12.74
C LEU A 84 10.02 -28.80 -14.27
N ASP A 85 11.21 -28.97 -14.86
CA ASP A 85 11.41 -29.19 -16.29
C ASP A 85 12.29 -30.42 -16.56
N PRO A 86 11.69 -31.60 -16.81
CA PRO A 86 12.42 -32.86 -17.05
C PRO A 86 13.08 -32.92 -18.44
N THR A 87 12.92 -31.90 -19.28
CA THR A 87 13.54 -31.82 -20.61
C THR A 87 14.76 -30.91 -20.66
N CYS A 88 15.03 -30.17 -19.58
CA CYS A 88 16.25 -29.40 -19.46
C CYS A 88 17.46 -30.35 -19.26
N LYS A 89 18.52 -30.14 -20.06
CA LYS A 89 19.75 -30.96 -20.07
C LYS A 89 20.85 -30.35 -19.22
#